data_AF-A0A177HWD9-F1
#
_entry.id   AF-A0A177HWD9-F1
#
_cell.length_a   1.000
_cell.length_b   1.000
_cell.length_c   1.000
_cell.angle_alpha   90.00
_cell.angle_beta   90.00
_cell.angle_gamma   90.00
#
_symmetry.space_group_name_H-M   'P 1'
#
loop_
_entity.id
_entity.type
_entity.pdbx_description
1 polymer ?
#
loop_
_entity_poly.entity_id
_entity_poly.type
_entity_poly.pdbx_seq_one_letter_code
_entity_poly.pdbx_strand_id
1 'polypeptide(L)'
;MRHPGRAARSAVRYVGTVDKKNALRAGALAAGTTLMMLLMSSPASALIRDDGDDPGTGLSVIETLGLFVVLPIAIFLAIAGLVMLGDKSRKQQKQQG
;
A
#
# COMPACT_ATOMS: atom_id res chain seq x y z
N MET A 1 -41.37 -2.50 -45.08
CA MET A 1 -39.95 -2.17 -44.84
C MET A 1 -39.84 -1.40 -43.52
N ARG A 2 -39.04 -1.90 -42.57
CA ARG A 2 -38.97 -1.41 -41.19
C ARG A 2 -37.95 -0.28 -41.02
N HIS A 3 -38.34 0.61 -40.11
CA HIS A 3 -37.80 1.85 -39.59
C HIS A 3 -36.26 2.08 -39.51
N PRO A 4 -35.81 3.33 -39.71
CA PRO A 4 -34.43 3.79 -39.46
C PRO A 4 -34.07 3.83 -37.98
N GLY A 5 -32.79 3.50 -37.71
CA GLY A 5 -32.16 3.48 -36.40
C GLY A 5 -32.23 4.83 -35.70
N ARG A 6 -32.76 4.81 -34.47
CA ARG A 6 -32.77 5.96 -33.56
C ARG A 6 -31.57 5.89 -32.60
N ALA A 7 -30.86 7.01 -32.58
CA ALA A 7 -30.32 7.68 -31.40
C ALA A 7 -29.21 6.95 -30.62
N ALA A 8 -27.96 7.29 -30.96
CA ALA A 8 -26.87 7.35 -30.01
C ALA A 8 -27.24 8.36 -28.91
N ARG A 9 -27.71 7.86 -27.76
CA ARG A 9 -27.86 8.65 -26.54
C ARG A 9 -26.61 8.48 -25.69
N SER A 10 -25.85 9.56 -25.61
CA SER A 10 -24.87 9.80 -24.55
C SER A 10 -25.47 9.45 -23.18
N ALA A 11 -24.81 8.58 -22.45
CA ALA A 11 -25.01 8.43 -21.03
C ALA A 11 -23.65 8.23 -20.38
N VAL A 12 -22.96 9.35 -20.14
CA VAL A 12 -21.98 9.44 -19.07
C VAL A 12 -22.71 9.01 -17.79
N ARG A 13 -22.47 7.77 -17.36
CA ARG A 13 -22.99 7.24 -16.10
C ARG A 13 -22.02 7.65 -15.00
N TYR A 14 -22.32 8.75 -14.32
CA TYR A 14 -21.63 9.12 -13.09
C TYR A 14 -22.05 8.15 -11.97
N VAL A 15 -21.07 7.62 -11.25
CA VAL A 15 -21.15 7.11 -9.87
C VAL A 15 -22.16 5.97 -9.66
N GLY A 16 -21.81 4.78 -10.17
CA GLY A 16 -22.31 3.53 -9.61
C GLY A 16 -21.74 3.31 -8.21
N THR A 17 -22.53 2.71 -7.32
CA THR A 17 -22.12 2.26 -5.98
C THR A 17 -20.71 1.68 -6.04
N VAL A 18 -19.75 2.36 -5.42
CA VAL A 18 -18.34 1.99 -5.45
C VAL A 18 -18.25 0.53 -5.00
N ASP A 19 -17.86 -0.38 -5.89
CA ASP A 19 -17.61 -1.77 -5.49
C ASP A 19 -16.69 -1.76 -4.27
N LYS A 20 -16.97 -2.58 -3.25
CA LYS A 20 -16.17 -2.60 -2.01
C LYS A 20 -14.67 -2.73 -2.28
N LYS A 21 -14.30 -3.41 -3.38
CA LYS A 21 -12.93 -3.54 -3.89
C LYS A 21 -12.38 -2.25 -4.50
N ASN A 22 -13.20 -1.47 -5.20
CA ASN A 22 -12.82 -0.16 -5.73
C ASN A 22 -12.71 0.87 -4.60
N ALA A 23 -13.59 0.82 -3.59
CA ALA A 23 -13.49 1.65 -2.39
C ALA A 23 -12.19 1.35 -1.62
N LEU A 24 -11.82 0.07 -1.48
CA LEU A 24 -10.56 -0.33 -0.85
C LEU A 24 -9.33 0.16 -1.65
N ARG A 25 -9.35 0.07 -2.99
CA ARG A 25 -8.28 0.58 -3.86
C ARG A 25 -8.18 2.10 -3.83
N ALA A 26 -9.31 2.81 -3.83
CA ALA A 26 -9.37 4.26 -3.72
C ALA A 26 -8.85 4.73 -2.35
N GLY A 27 -9.23 4.04 -1.28
CA GLY A 27 -8.71 4.30 0.07
C GLY A 27 -7.20 4.05 0.17
N ALA A 28 -6.70 2.93 -0.36
CA ALA A 28 -5.28 2.62 -0.37
C ALA A 28 -4.45 3.63 -1.19
N LEU A 29 -4.96 4.04 -2.36
CA LEU A 29 -4.29 5.03 -3.21
C LEU A 29 -4.30 6.43 -2.57
N ALA A 30 -5.43 6.85 -2.01
CA ALA A 30 -5.55 8.14 -1.32
C ALA A 30 -4.62 8.20 -0.11
N ALA A 31 -4.64 7.17 0.76
CA ALA A 31 -3.75 7.08 1.92
C ALA A 31 -2.27 6.99 1.53
N GLY A 32 -1.94 6.22 0.49
CA GLY A 32 -0.56 6.12 0.00
C GLY A 32 -0.05 7.45 -0.57
N THR A 33 -0.90 8.17 -1.30
CA THR A 33 -0.53 9.47 -1.88
C THR A 33 -0.46 10.56 -0.83
N THR A 34 -1.39 10.63 0.12
CA THR A 34 -1.31 11.60 1.22
C THR A 34 -0.12 11.31 2.12
N LEU A 35 0.18 10.04 2.42
CA LEU A 35 1.38 9.65 3.13
C LEU A 35 2.64 10.06 2.35
N MET A 36 2.72 9.75 1.05
CA MET A 36 3.87 10.15 0.22
C MET A 36 4.01 11.68 0.16
N MET A 37 2.90 12.42 0.04
CA MET A 37 2.89 13.88 0.03
C MET A 37 3.28 14.46 1.39
N LEU A 38 2.86 13.87 2.50
CA LEU A 38 3.29 14.26 3.85
C LEU A 38 4.78 13.96 4.08
N LEU A 39 5.27 12.81 3.60
CA LEU A 39 6.68 12.44 3.67
C LEU A 39 7.57 13.36 2.81
N MET A 40 7.06 13.84 1.68
CA MET A 40 7.77 14.78 0.80
C MET A 40 7.56 16.25 1.20
N SER A 41 6.51 16.56 1.97
CA SER A 41 6.21 17.89 2.49
C SER A 41 6.79 18.04 3.89
N SER A 42 8.11 18.23 3.98
CA SER A 42 8.73 18.58 5.25
C SER A 42 8.18 19.93 5.73
N PRO A 43 7.65 20.05 6.96
CA PRO A 43 7.42 21.36 7.54
C PRO A 43 8.78 22.05 7.64
N ALA A 44 8.87 23.30 7.16
CA ALA A 44 9.93 24.20 7.59
C ALA A 44 9.69 24.54 9.06
N SER A 45 9.99 23.59 9.95
CA SER A 45 9.96 23.74 11.39
C SER A 45 11.06 24.74 11.75
N ALA A 46 10.66 25.99 11.91
CA ALA A 46 11.52 27.08 12.32
C ALA A 46 11.99 26.88 13.78
N LEU A 47 13.30 27.04 14.02
CA LEU A 47 14.00 27.11 15.32
C LEU A 47 14.32 25.80 16.08
N ILE A 48 14.83 24.77 15.40
CA ILE A 48 15.62 23.72 16.05
C ILE A 48 17.09 24.18 16.12
N ARG A 49 17.67 24.20 17.33
CA ARG A 49 19.13 24.32 17.52
C ARG A 49 19.79 23.15 16.79
N ASP A 50 20.90 23.41 16.12
CA ASP A 50 21.63 22.42 15.32
C ASP A 50 22.31 21.37 16.22
N ASP A 51 21.54 20.37 16.63
CA ASP A 51 22.04 19.14 17.25
C ASP A 51 22.70 18.22 16.19
N GLY A 52 22.93 18.71 14.96
CA GLY A 52 23.60 17.98 13.88
C GLY A 52 25.11 17.79 14.10
N ASP A 53 25.71 18.50 15.06
CA ASP A 53 27.12 18.38 15.42
C ASP A 53 27.41 17.29 16.47
N ASP A 54 26.39 16.73 17.13
CA ASP A 54 26.55 15.62 18.08
C ASP A 54 25.68 14.42 17.65
N PRO A 55 26.25 13.48 16.87
CA PRO A 55 25.50 12.33 16.36
C PRO A 55 25.12 11.32 17.47
N GLY A 56 25.41 11.62 18.74
CA GLY A 56 25.22 10.69 19.86
C GLY A 56 26.14 9.47 19.75
N THR A 57 25.93 8.48 20.61
CA THR A 57 26.65 7.21 20.48
C THR A 57 26.12 6.48 19.25
N GLY A 58 26.91 6.43 18.17
CA GLY A 58 26.56 5.73 16.95
C GLY A 58 26.21 4.25 17.21
N LEU A 59 25.21 3.74 16.48
CA LEU A 59 24.80 2.33 16.55
C LEU A 59 25.99 1.42 16.26
N SER A 60 26.12 0.34 17.03
CA SER A 60 27.08 -0.71 16.73
C SER A 60 26.76 -1.32 15.36
N VAL A 61 27.80 -1.75 14.63
CA VAL A 61 27.66 -2.44 13.34
C VAL A 61 26.67 -3.60 13.42
N ILE A 62 26.65 -4.31 14.55
CA ILE A 62 25.73 -5.43 14.78
C ILE A 62 24.29 -4.94 14.85
N GLU A 63 24.03 -3.82 15.52
CA GLU A 63 22.68 -3.26 15.62
C GLU A 63 22.21 -2.71 14.28
N THR A 64 23.09 -2.04 13.53
CA THR A 64 22.76 -1.57 12.17
C THR A 64 22.39 -2.74 11.26
N LEU A 65 23.19 -3.81 11.25
CA LEU A 65 22.88 -4.99 10.44
C LEU A 65 21.63 -5.72 10.94
N GLY A 66 21.44 -5.82 12.25
CA GLY A 66 20.25 -6.40 12.85
C GLY A 66 18.97 -5.67 12.43
N LEU A 67 18.95 -4.35 12.56
CA LEU A 67 17.78 -3.53 12.29
C LEU A 67 17.52 -3.31 10.80
N PHE A 68 18.56 -3.14 9.99
CA PHE A 68 18.39 -2.77 8.57
C PHE A 68 18.56 -3.92 7.60
N VAL A 69 19.03 -5.09 8.04
CA VAL A 69 19.17 -6.28 7.18
C VAL A 69 18.34 -7.45 7.72
N VAL A 70 18.54 -7.82 8.98
CA VAL A 70 17.87 -9.00 9.55
C VAL A 70 16.37 -8.76 9.71
N LEU A 71 15.96 -7.61 10.26
CA LEU A 71 14.55 -7.29 10.47
C LEU A 71 13.74 -7.25 9.15
N PRO A 72 14.21 -6.59 8.06
CA PRO A 72 13.54 -6.67 6.77
C PRO A 72 13.40 -8.10 6.21
N ILE A 73 14.44 -8.94 6.34
CA ILE A 73 14.39 -10.34 5.91
C ILE A 73 13.36 -11.12 6.73
N ALA A 74 13.34 -10.93 8.05
CA ALA A 74 12.39 -11.61 8.93
C ALA A 74 10.94 -11.26 8.58
N ILE A 75 10.64 -9.97 8.33
CA ILE A 75 9.32 -9.52 7.89
C ILE A 75 8.94 -10.16 6.55
N PHE A 76 9.87 -10.20 5.59
CA PHE A 76 9.63 -10.82 4.30
C PHE A 76 9.29 -12.31 4.43
N LEU A 77 10.06 -13.06 5.21
CA LEU A 77 9.84 -14.48 5.44
C LEU A 77 8.51 -14.75 6.16
N ALA A 78 8.15 -13.91 7.14
CA ALA A 78 6.87 -14.01 7.81
C ALA A 78 5.70 -13.85 6.82
N ILE A 79 5.76 -12.84 5.94
CA ILE A 79 4.74 -12.62 4.91
C ILE A 79 4.69 -13.79 3.93
N ALA A 80 5.85 -14.23 3.41
CA ALA A 80 5.93 -15.35 2.48
C ALA A 80 5.35 -16.64 3.08
N GLY A 81 5.67 -16.93 4.34
CA GLY A 81 5.12 -18.08 5.07
C GLY A 81 3.61 -17.99 5.25
N LEU A 82 3.09 -16.82 5.65
CA LEU A 82 1.65 -16.58 5.77
C LEU A 82 0.93 -16.74 4.43
N VAL A 83 1.51 -16.25 3.33
CA VAL A 83 0.97 -16.41 1.98
C VAL A 83 0.93 -17.88 1.57
N MET A 84 2.02 -18.63 1.81
CA MET A 84 2.06 -20.07 1.50
C MET A 84 1.04 -20.87 2.30
N LEU A 85 0.84 -20.55 3.58
CA LEU A 85 -0.17 -21.19 4.41
C LEU A 85 -1.59 -20.87 3.91
N GLY A 86 -1.85 -19.62 3.54
CA GLY A 86 -3.11 -19.19 2.93
C GLY A 86 -3.41 -19.83 1.58
N ASP A 87 -2.39 -20.04 0.72
CA ASP A 87 -2.54 -20.69 -0.59
C ASP A 87 -2.92 -22.18 -0.45
N LYS A 88 -2.30 -22.90 0.49
CA LYS A 88 -2.60 -24.31 0.77
C LYS A 88 -4.06 -24.52 1.18
N SER A 89 -4.63 -23.61 1.98
CA SER A 89 -6.03 -23.68 2.41
C SER A 89 -7.02 -23.60 1.23
N ARG A 90 -6.75 -22.75 0.21
CA ARG A 90 -7.61 -22.67 -0.99
C ARG A 90 -7.53 -23.90 -1.89
N LYS A 91 -6.35 -24.55 -1.96
CA LYS A 91 -6.16 -25.76 -2.77
C LYS A 91 -6.94 -26.95 -2.23
N GLN A 92 -7.04 -27.11 -0.90
CA GLN A 92 -7.85 -28.16 -0.30
C GLN A 92 -9.35 -27.96 -0.56
N GLN A 93 -9.83 -26.72 -0.55
CA GLN A 93 -11.23 -26.41 -0.81
C GLN A 93 -11.67 -26.73 -2.25
N LYS A 94 -10.75 -26.69 -3.22
CA LYS A 94 -11.02 -26.99 -4.64
C LYS A 94 -10.99 -28.49 -4.96
N GLN A 95 -10.48 -29.35 -4.07
CA GLN A 95 -10.45 -30.80 -4.28
C GLN A 95 -11.64 -31.53 -3.65
N GLN A 96 -12.47 -30.83 -2.86
CA GLN A 96 -13.65 -31.39 -2.17
C GLN A 96 -14.99 -30.98 -2.81
N GLY A 97 -14.99 -30.38 -4.00
CA GLY A 97 -16.19 -30.09 -4.80
C GLY A 97 -16.00 -30.58 -6.22
#